data_AF-A0A6M3JS34-F1
#
_entry.id   AF-A0A6M3JS34-F1
#
_cell.length_a   1.000
_cell.length_b   1.000
_cell.length_c   1.000
_cell.angle_alpha   90.00
_cell.angle_beta   90.00
_cell.angle_gamma   90.00
#
_symmetry.space_group_name_H-M   'P 1'
#
loop_
_entity.id
_entity.type
_entity.pdbx_description
1 polymer ?
#
loop_
_entity_poly.entity_id
_entity_poly.type
_entity_poly.pdbx_seq_one_letter_code
_entity_poly.pdbx_strand_id
1 'polypeptide(L)' 'MTSNDCKWIYTFLLLIITMAWATFTIFAVKDALNEPTPINVIEASGSGVLLGALIAWNNDVKQYWFRKKLEE' A
#
# COMPACT_ATOMS: atom_id res chain seq x y z
N MET A 1 10.09 -7.55 -23.18
CA MET A 1 9.14 -7.45 -22.05
C MET A 1 7.75 -7.31 -22.64
N THR A 2 6.89 -8.29 -22.43
CA THR A 2 5.52 -8.27 -22.97
C THR A 2 4.60 -7.45 -22.07
N SER A 3 3.41 -7.08 -22.56
CA SER A 3 2.39 -6.40 -21.75
C SER A 3 2.00 -7.21 -20.49
N ASN A 4 1.99 -8.54 -20.59
CA ASN A 4 1.71 -9.43 -19.46
C ASN A 4 2.81 -9.40 -18.40
N ASP A 5 4.09 -9.36 -18.80
CA ASP A 5 5.21 -9.27 -17.86
C ASP A 5 5.14 -7.95 -17.08
N CYS A 6 4.84 -6.85 -17.77
CA CYS A 6 4.73 -5.52 -17.17
C CYS A 6 3.62 -5.46 -16.10
N LYS A 7 2.45 -6.05 -16.40
CA LYS A 7 1.34 -6.17 -15.47
C LYS A 7 1.73 -6.88 -14.17
N TRP A 8 2.41 -8.02 -14.28
CA TRP A 8 2.83 -8.80 -13.10
C TRP A 8 3.91 -8.09 -12.31
N ILE A 9 4.94 -7.57 -12.97
CA ILE A 9 6.04 -6.82 -12.32
C ILE A 9 5.47 -5.64 -11.54
N TYR A 10 4.60 -4.84 -12.17
CA TYR A 10 3.99 -3.69 -11.52
C TYR A 10 3.14 -4.10 -10.30
N THR A 11 2.33 -5.16 -10.44
CA THR A 11 1.49 -5.66 -9.34
C THR A 11 2.33 -6.11 -8.14
N PHE A 12 3.41 -6.85 -8.39
CA PHE A 12 4.30 -7.31 -7.32
C PHE A 12 5.10 -6.17 -6.68
N LEU A 13 5.59 -5.22 -7.47
CA LEU A 13 6.26 -4.04 -6.95
C LEU A 13 5.34 -3.24 -6.02
N LEU A 14 4.11 -2.98 -6.45
CA LEU A 14 3.12 -2.26 -5.65
C LEU A 14 2.80 -3.02 -4.34
N LEU A 15 2.68 -4.35 -4.42
CA LEU A 15 2.47 -5.18 -3.23
C LEU A 15 3.64 -5.09 -2.25
N ILE A 16 4.88 -5.19 -2.73
CA ILE A 16 6.09 -5.07 -1.90
C ILE A 16 6.16 -3.71 -1.22
N ILE A 17 5.91 -2.63 -1.97
CA ILE A 17 5.88 -1.26 -1.42
C ILE A 17 4.82 -1.15 -0.33
N THR A 18 3.65 -1.75 -0.54
CA THR A 18 2.55 -1.71 0.43
C THR A 18 2.90 -2.47 1.71
N MET A 19 3.55 -3.64 1.60
CA MET A 19 4.01 -4.39 2.77
C MET A 19 5.10 -3.63 3.54
N ALA A 20 6.07 -3.03 2.84
CA ALA A 20 7.11 -2.22 3.46
C ALA A 20 6.53 -0.97 4.15
N TRP A 21 5.50 -0.36 3.57
CA TRP A 21 4.82 0.77 4.19
C TRP A 21 3.97 0.36 5.40
N ALA A 22 3.36 -0.84 5.34
CA ALA A 22 2.61 -1.40 6.47
C ALA A 22 3.53 -1.63 7.68
N THR A 23 4.72 -2.20 7.47
CA THR A 23 5.68 -2.39 8.56
C THR A 23 6.16 -1.04 9.12
N PHE A 24 6.47 -0.07 8.27
CA PHE A 24 6.81 1.29 8.70
C PHE A 24 5.71 1.92 9.58
N THR A 25 4.45 1.81 9.15
CA THR A 25 3.30 2.35 9.91
C THR A 25 3.19 1.72 11.30
N ILE A 26 3.46 0.41 11.44
CA ILE A 26 3.47 -0.26 12.74
C ILE A 26 4.55 0.33 13.67
N PHE A 27 5.76 0.57 13.15
CA PHE A 27 6.83 1.20 13.93
C PHE A 27 6.49 2.63 14.33
N ALA A 28 5.97 3.45 13.39
CA ALA A 28 5.57 4.82 13.68
C ALA A 28 4.47 4.90 14.76
N VAL A 29 3.47 4.02 14.68
CA VAL A 29 2.41 3.93 15.71
C VAL A 29 2.98 3.47 17.05
N LYS A 30 3.87 2.47 17.05
CA LYS A 30 4.52 1.99 18.27
C LYS A 30 5.34 3.11 18.94
N ASP A 31 6.09 3.89 18.18
CA ASP A 31 6.92 4.97 18.71
C ASP A 31 6.04 6.11 19.25
N ALA A 32 4.95 6.45 18.55
CA ALA A 32 3.96 7.41 19.03
C ALA A 32 3.26 6.97 20.33
N LEU A 33 3.09 5.67 20.58
CA LEU A 33 2.53 5.15 21.82
C LEU A 33 3.51 5.20 23.00
N ASN A 34 4.81 5.01 22.74
CA ASN A 34 5.84 5.05 23.79
C ASN A 34 6.19 6.49 24.19
N GLU A 35 6.32 7.38 23.21
CA GLU A 35 6.64 8.79 23.41
C GLU A 35 5.67 9.67 22.60
N PRO A 36 4.51 10.01 23.17
CA PRO A 36 3.48 10.76 22.45
C PRO A 36 3.86 12.23 22.31
N THR A 37 4.62 12.56 21.27
CA THR A 37 4.87 13.93 20.83
C THR A 37 3.94 14.31 19.67
N PRO A 38 3.62 15.60 19.47
CA PRO A 38 2.79 16.04 18.35
C PRO A 38 3.30 15.58 16.98
N ILE A 39 4.63 15.52 16.82
CA ILE A 39 5.28 15.06 15.59
C ILE A 39 4.99 13.57 15.35
N ASN A 40 5.13 12.74 16.39
CA ASN A 40 4.90 11.30 16.29
C ASN A 40 3.44 10.98 15.96
N VAL A 41 2.49 11.76 16.49
CA VAL A 41 1.06 11.60 16.16
C VAL A 41 0.78 11.94 14.68
N ILE A 42 1.41 12.99 14.16
CA ILE A 42 1.28 13.37 12.74
C ILE A 42 1.89 12.30 11.85
N GLU A 43 3.07 11.78 12.19
CA GLU A 43 3.74 10.72 11.44
C GLU A 43 2.93 9.41 11.43
N ALA A 44 2.41 8.98 12.59
CA ALA A 44 1.54 7.82 12.70
C ALA A 44 0.25 7.98 11.87
N SER A 45 -0.35 9.18 11.90
CA SER A 45 -1.56 9.47 11.12
C SER A 45 -1.28 9.50 9.62
N GLY A 46 -0.22 10.18 9.19
CA GLY A 46 0.17 10.31 7.79
C GLY A 46 0.58 8.97 7.17
N SER A 47 1.34 8.16 7.92
CA SER A 47 1.70 6.79 7.50
C SER A 47 0.47 5.91 7.35
N GLY A 48 -0.50 5.98 8.28
CA GLY A 48 -1.77 5.29 8.18
C GLY A 48 -2.62 5.69 6.97
N VAL A 49 -2.72 6.98 6.67
CA VAL A 49 -3.46 7.48 5.48
C VAL A 49 -2.83 6.95 4.20
N LEU A 50 -1.50 7.03 4.07
CA LEU A 50 -0.81 6.51 2.88
C LEU A 50 -0.95 4.98 2.77
N LEU A 51 -0.94 4.25 3.89
CA LEU A 51 -1.20 2.81 3.89
C LEU A 51 -2.59 2.49 3.33
N GLY A 52 -3.62 3.21 3.77
CA GLY A 52 -4.97 3.09 3.25
C GLY A 52 -5.04 3.33 1.73
N ALA A 53 -4.34 4.38 1.25
CA ALA A 53 -4.27 4.68 -0.17
C ALA A 53 -3.55 3.58 -0.98
N LEU A 54 -2.46 3.01 -0.45
CA LEU A 54 -1.73 1.91 -1.10
C LEU A 54 -2.55 0.62 -1.18
N ILE A 55 -3.37 0.33 -0.16
CA ILE A 55 -4.29 -0.80 -0.16
C ILE A 55 -5.38 -0.59 -1.22
N ALA A 56 -5.98 0.60 -1.28
CA ALA A 56 -6.98 0.95 -2.29
C ALA A 56 -6.38 0.85 -3.71
N TRP A 57 -5.18 1.38 -3.91
CA TRP A 57 -4.47 1.27 -5.19
C TRP A 57 -4.24 -0.19 -5.58
N ASN A 58 -3.77 -1.05 -4.66
CA ASN A 58 -3.62 -2.48 -4.95
C ASN A 58 -4.92 -3.14 -5.41
N ASN A 59 -6.04 -2.79 -4.77
CA ASN A 59 -7.34 -3.29 -5.17
C ASN A 59 -7.71 -2.82 -6.59
N ASP A 60 -7.53 -1.53 -6.90
CA ASP A 60 -7.83 -0.98 -8.22
C ASP A 60 -6.97 -1.61 -9.31
N VAL A 61 -5.68 -1.84 -9.05
CA VAL A 61 -4.76 -2.52 -9.97
C VAL A 61 -5.18 -3.97 -10.21
N LYS A 62 -5.59 -4.67 -9.15
CA LYS A 62 -6.15 -6.02 -9.29
C LYS A 62 -7.42 -6.01 -10.15
N GLN A 63 -8.32 -5.06 -9.93
CA GLN A 63 -9.56 -4.94 -10.71
C GLN A 63 -9.29 -4.54 -12.15
N TYR A 64 -8.40 -3.59 -12.40
CA TYR A 64 -8.09 -3.12 -13.75
C TYR A 64 -7.43 -4.21 -14.59
N TRP A 65 -6.42 -4.89 -14.03
CA TRP A 65 -5.62 -5.83 -14.81
C TRP A 65 -6.17 -7.26 -14.81
N PHE A 66 -6.79 -7.73 -13.71
CA PHE A 66 -7.13 -9.15 -13.51
C PHE A 66 -8.62 -9.44 -13.46
N ARG A 67 -9.49 -8.43 -13.56
CA ARG A 67 -10.92 -8.68 -13.70
C ARG A 67 -11.15 -9.52 -14.96
N LYS A 68 -11.84 -10.65 -14.79
CA LYS A 68 -12.36 -11.41 -15.93
C LYS A 68 -13.30 -10.49 -16.68
N LYS A 69 -13.02 -10.23 -17.96
CA LYS A 69 -14.03 -9.65 -18.84
C LYS A 69 -15.20 -10.63 -18.85
N LEU A 70 -16.40 -10.13 -18.58
CA LEU A 70 -17.61 -10.92 -18.86
C LEU A 70 -17.58 -11.17 -20.36
N GLU A 71 -17.54 -12.45 -20.73
CA GLU A 71 -17.72 -12.87 -22.12
C GLU A 71 -19.17 -12.52 -22.48
N GLU A 72 -19.35 -11.52 -23.34
CA GLU A 72 -20.63 -11.25 -24.02
C GLU A 72 -20.84 -12.27 -25.15
#